data_AF-A0A8T9CLV9-F1
#
_entry.id   AF-A0A8T9CLV9-F1
#
_cell.length_a   1.000
_cell.length_b   1.000
_cell.length_c   1.000
_cell.angle_alpha   90.00
_cell.angle_beta   90.00
_cell.angle_gamma   90.00
#
_symmetry.space_group_name_H-M   'P 1'
#
loop_
_entity.id
_entity.type
_entity.pdbx_description
1 polymer ?
#
loop_
_entity_poly.entity_id
_entity_poly.type
_entity_poly.pdbx_seq_one_letter_code
_entity_poly.pdbx_strand_id
1 'polypeptide(L)'
;MELVNTLFASLVGTDPFTGVDITIANCKSAYWDEGIVQQLINQALDEGEKFVGADGLEGLLRYNVTLNIGLTSSNVWPGFSLDTATISR
;
A
#
# COMPACT_ATOMS: atom_id res chain seq x y z
N MET A 1 -11.73 -15.45 8.47
CA MET A 1 -11.87 -13.99 8.35
C MET A 1 -12.11 -13.44 9.74
N GLU A 2 -11.16 -12.67 10.26
CA GLU A 2 -11.21 -12.08 11.60
C GLU A 2 -11.36 -10.57 11.51
N LEU A 3 -12.07 -9.93 12.44
CA LEU A 3 -12.19 -8.46 12.44
C LEU A 3 -10.89 -7.83 12.91
N VAL A 4 -10.48 -6.74 12.26
CA VAL A 4 -9.32 -5.92 12.63
C VAL A 4 -9.75 -4.48 12.84
N ASN A 5 -9.07 -3.76 13.73
CA ASN A 5 -9.39 -2.35 13.97
C ASN A 5 -8.95 -1.50 12.77
N THR A 6 -7.76 -1.79 12.24
CA THR A 6 -7.25 -1.13 11.04
C THR A 6 -6.29 -2.06 10.32
N LEU A 7 -6.49 -2.27 9.03
CA LEU A 7 -5.50 -2.84 8.13
C LEU A 7 -5.42 -1.95 6.89
N PHE A 8 -4.21 -1.52 6.52
CA PHE A 8 -4.01 -0.72 5.31
C PHE A 8 -2.69 -0.96 4.61
N ALA A 9 -2.67 -0.67 3.31
CA ALA A 9 -1.49 -0.40 2.52
C ALA A 9 -1.64 0.99 1.88
N SER A 10 -0.66 1.87 2.10
CA SER A 10 -0.69 3.24 1.59
C SER A 10 0.59 3.59 0.84
N LEU A 11 0.43 4.11 -0.37
CA LEU A 11 1.50 4.80 -1.09
C LEU A 11 1.47 6.27 -0.68
N VAL A 12 2.54 6.70 -0.03
CA VAL A 12 2.79 8.10 0.31
C VAL A 12 4.03 8.57 -0.42
N GLY A 13 4.07 9.86 -0.74
CA GLY A 13 5.24 10.47 -1.35
C GLY A 13 5.29 11.95 -1.03
N THR A 14 6.15 12.66 -1.71
CA THR A 14 6.30 14.10 -1.62
C THR A 14 6.02 14.69 -3.00
N ASP A 15 5.16 15.69 -3.08
CA ASP A 15 4.91 16.42 -4.32
C ASP A 15 6.20 17.13 -4.77
N PRO A 16 6.71 16.86 -5.98
CA PRO A 16 8.01 17.37 -6.43
C PRO A 16 8.02 18.88 -6.70
N PHE A 17 6.86 19.52 -6.83
CA PHE A 17 6.76 20.96 -7.11
C PHE A 17 6.64 21.78 -5.83
N THR A 18 5.93 21.25 -4.84
CA THR A 18 5.61 21.96 -3.59
C THR A 18 6.38 21.47 -2.39
N GLY A 19 6.95 20.26 -2.44
CA GLY A 19 7.63 19.61 -1.32
C GLY A 19 6.68 19.10 -0.22
N VAL A 20 5.37 19.11 -0.46
CA VAL A 20 4.35 18.70 0.51
C VAL A 20 4.14 17.18 0.46
N ASP A 21 3.95 16.56 1.61
CA ASP A 21 3.59 15.13 1.68
C ASP A 21 2.22 14.89 1.06
N ILE A 22 2.15 13.89 0.18
CA ILE A 22 0.94 13.48 -0.52
C ILE A 22 0.64 12.01 -0.25
N THR A 23 -0.65 11.69 -0.23
CA THR A 23 -1.13 10.30 -0.25
C THR A 23 -1.59 9.99 -1.67
N ILE A 24 -0.91 9.05 -2.32
CA ILE A 24 -1.21 8.61 -3.69
C ILE A 24 -2.30 7.53 -3.67
N ALA A 25 -2.16 6.56 -2.76
CA ALA A 25 -3.13 5.50 -2.56
C ALA A 25 -3.26 5.17 -1.08
N ASN A 26 -4.47 4.80 -0.65
CA ASN A 26 -4.74 4.33 0.71
C ASN A 26 -5.81 3.24 0.67
N CYS A 27 -5.35 1.99 0.59
CA CYS A 27 -6.20 0.81 0.51
C CYS A 27 -6.39 0.25 1.91
N LYS A 28 -7.63 0.03 2.33
CA LYS A 28 -7.98 -0.41 3.69
C LYS A 28 -8.83 -1.66 3.67
N SER A 29 -8.66 -2.48 4.70
CA SER A 29 -9.57 -3.57 5.02
C SER A 29 -10.01 -3.49 6.49
N ALA A 30 -11.25 -3.91 6.74
CA ALA A 30 -11.82 -4.09 8.08
C ALA A 30 -11.68 -5.54 8.58
N TYR A 31 -11.07 -6.41 7.78
CA TYR A 31 -10.92 -7.83 8.08
C TYR A 31 -9.50 -8.34 7.78
N TRP A 32 -9.11 -9.36 8.52
CA TRP A 32 -7.94 -10.19 8.28
C TRP A 32 -8.33 -11.51 7.62
N ASP A 33 -7.60 -11.84 6.56
CA ASP A 33 -7.55 -13.16 5.95
C ASP A 33 -6.13 -13.45 5.47
N GLU A 34 -5.86 -14.72 5.13
CA GLU A 34 -4.58 -15.09 4.55
C GLU A 34 -4.50 -14.55 3.10
N GLY A 35 -3.61 -13.59 2.88
CA GLY A 35 -3.40 -12.95 1.58
C GLY A 35 -3.90 -11.51 1.46
N ILE A 36 -4.72 -11.02 2.39
CA ILE A 36 -5.23 -9.64 2.35
C ILE A 36 -4.12 -8.58 2.25
N VAL A 37 -2.97 -8.81 2.89
CA VAL A 37 -1.84 -7.87 2.84
C VAL A 37 -1.31 -7.74 1.42
N GLN A 38 -1.11 -8.85 0.72
CA GLN A 38 -0.68 -8.87 -0.68
C GLN A 38 -1.72 -8.20 -1.59
N GLN A 39 -3.01 -8.45 -1.34
CA GLN A 39 -4.08 -7.82 -2.11
C GLN A 39 -4.08 -6.30 -1.93
N LEU A 40 -3.92 -5.81 -0.69
CA LEU A 40 -3.86 -4.38 -0.41
C LEU A 40 -2.63 -3.71 -0.99
N ILE A 41 -1.46 -4.38 -0.95
CA ILE A 41 -0.25 -3.89 -1.62
C ILE A 41 -0.49 -3.75 -3.12
N ASN A 42 -1.01 -4.80 -3.76
CA ASN A 42 -1.29 -4.77 -5.19
C ASN A 42 -2.31 -3.70 -5.56
N GLN A 43 -3.37 -3.55 -4.77
CA GLN A 43 -4.35 -2.50 -4.99
C GLN A 43 -3.72 -1.11 -4.85
N ALA A 44 -2.85 -0.90 -3.84
CA ALA A 44 -2.15 0.38 -3.68
C ALA A 44 -1.25 0.68 -4.88
N LEU A 45 -0.55 -0.33 -5.41
CA LEU A 45 0.26 -0.20 -6.62
C LEU A 45 -0.59 0.09 -7.86
N ASP A 46 -1.73 -0.60 -8.05
CA ASP A 46 -2.64 -0.36 -9.17
C ASP A 46 -3.19 1.09 -9.13
N GLU A 47 -3.52 1.61 -7.94
CA GLU A 47 -3.92 3.02 -7.78
C GLU A 47 -2.74 3.98 -8.02
N GLY A 48 -1.53 3.59 -7.61
CA GLY A 48 -0.30 4.33 -7.92
C GLY A 48 -0.03 4.44 -9.42
N GLU A 49 -0.26 3.36 -10.16
CA GLU A 49 -0.14 3.34 -11.63
C GLU A 49 -1.17 4.26 -12.29
N LYS A 50 -2.43 4.22 -11.83
CA LYS A 50 -3.48 5.14 -12.31
C LYS A 50 -3.15 6.61 -12.04
N PHE A 51 -2.52 6.91 -10.91
CA PHE A 51 -2.14 8.27 -10.52
C PHE A 51 -1.11 8.89 -11.48
N VAL A 52 -0.14 8.11 -11.96
CA VAL A 52 0.92 8.57 -12.85
C VAL A 52 0.63 8.34 -14.33
N GLY A 53 -0.32 7.46 -14.66
CA GLY A 53 -0.81 7.24 -16.01
C GLY A 53 0.17 6.44 -16.87
N ALA A 54 0.47 6.96 -18.07
CA ALA A 54 1.22 6.22 -19.10
C ALA A 54 2.65 5.82 -18.70
N ASP A 55 3.24 6.50 -17.71
CA ASP A 55 4.59 6.22 -17.21
C ASP A 55 4.66 4.95 -16.33
N GLY A 56 3.51 4.35 -15.99
CA GLY A 56 3.45 3.20 -15.10
C GLY A 56 4.08 3.49 -13.72
N LEU A 57 4.41 2.46 -12.94
CA LEU A 57 5.02 2.66 -11.62
C LEU A 57 6.37 3.43 -11.65
N GLU A 58 7.08 3.47 -12.78
CA GLU A 58 8.30 4.30 -12.94
C GLU A 58 8.01 5.79 -12.76
N GLY A 59 6.81 6.23 -13.15
CA GLY A 59 6.35 7.61 -12.93
C GLY A 59 6.29 8.00 -11.46
N LEU A 60 6.27 7.04 -10.53
CA LEU A 60 6.27 7.30 -9.10
C LEU A 60 7.64 7.75 -8.57
N LEU A 61 8.74 7.48 -9.28
CA LEU A 61 10.10 7.83 -8.84
C LEU A 61 10.26 9.32 -8.50
N ARG A 62 9.55 10.19 -9.23
CA ARG A 62 9.58 11.65 -9.00
C ARG A 62 8.95 12.09 -7.67
N TYR A 63 8.16 11.23 -7.03
CA TYR A 63 7.47 11.53 -5.78
C TYR A 63 8.17 10.94 -4.54
N ASN A 64 9.34 10.31 -4.67
CA ASN A 64 10.06 9.68 -3.55
C ASN A 64 9.13 8.79 -2.69
N VAL A 65 8.40 7.89 -3.36
CA VAL A 65 7.33 7.10 -2.75
C VAL A 65 7.82 6.10 -1.70
N THR A 66 7.02 5.93 -0.66
CA THR A 66 7.11 4.86 0.34
C THR A 66 5.79 4.10 0.39
N LEU A 67 5.88 2.76 0.47
CA LEU A 67 4.75 1.90 0.75
C LEU A 67 4.68 1.60 2.26
N ASN A 68 3.64 2.09 2.90
CA ASN A 68 3.36 1.86 4.31
C ASN A 68 2.32 0.76 4.47
N ILE A 69 2.63 -0.25 5.28
CA ILE A 69 1.69 -1.31 5.65
C ILE A 69 1.47 -1.20 7.16
N GLY A 70 0.22 -1.05 7.57
CA GLY A 70 -0.13 -0.91 8.98
C GLY A 70 -1.28 -1.83 9.36
N LEU A 71 -1.14 -2.44 10.54
CA LEU A 71 -2.13 -3.35 11.10
C LEU A 71 -2.26 -3.12 12.61
N THR A 72 -3.47 -2.74 13.01
CA THR A 72 -3.88 -2.60 14.41
C THR A 72 -4.99 -3.60 14.66
N SER A 73 -4.77 -4.53 15.60
CA SER A 73 -5.77 -5.50 16.02
C SER A 73 -5.72 -5.72 17.53
N SER A 74 -6.88 -5.95 18.14
CA SER A 74 -7.01 -6.24 19.57
C SER A 74 -6.70 -7.71 19.88
N ASN A 75 -6.95 -8.60 18.93
CA ASN A 75 -7.02 -10.05 19.14
C ASN A 75 -6.20 -10.88 18.15
N VAL A 76 -5.60 -10.24 17.14
CA VAL A 76 -4.80 -10.89 16.11
C VAL A 76 -3.37 -10.38 16.23
N TRP A 77 -2.39 -11.28 16.18
CA TRP A 77 -0.96 -10.96 16.09
C TRP A 77 -0.45 -11.40 14.72
N PRO A 78 -0.67 -10.57 13.70
CA PRO A 78 -0.46 -10.94 12.32
C PRO A 78 1.04 -10.84 12.01
N GLY A 79 1.68 -12.00 11.92
CA GLY A 79 2.93 -12.13 11.19
C GLY A 79 2.60 -12.30 9.71
N PHE A 80 3.13 -11.46 8.84
CA PHE A 80 3.14 -11.71 7.41
C PHE A 80 4.58 -11.77 6.92
N SER A 81 4.85 -12.71 6.04
CA SER A 81 6.12 -12.77 5.30
C SER A 81 5.85 -12.21 3.92
N LEU A 82 6.65 -11.24 3.49
CA LEU A 82 6.68 -10.81 2.11
C LEU A 82 7.75 -11.66 1.42
N ASP A 83 7.32 -12.55 0.54
CA ASP A 83 8.26 -13.21 -0.37
C ASP A 83 8.51 -12.33 -1.59
N THR A 84 9.54 -12.65 -2.37
CA THR A 84 9.89 -11.92 -3.60
C THR A 84 8.80 -11.98 -4.69
N ALA A 85 7.88 -12.96 -4.63
CA ALA A 85 6.75 -13.04 -5.55
C ALA A 85 5.56 -12.16 -5.09
N THR A 86 5.54 -11.74 -3.82
CA THR A 86 4.49 -10.89 -3.24
C THR A 86 4.48 -9.50 -3.87
N ILE A 87 5.66 -9.03 -4.31
CA ILE A 87 5.87 -7.76 -5.02
C ILE A 87 6.64 -8.05 -6.32
N SER A 88 6.16 -8.98 -7.15
CA SER A 88 6.72 -9.18 -8.48
C SER A 88 5.94 -8.37 -9.52
N ARG A 89 6.47 -7.21 -9.88
CA ARG A 89 6.10 -6.43 -11.07
C ARG A 89 7.37 -5.87 -11.68
#